data_AF-A0A6L7CR21-F1
#
_entry.id   AF-A0A6L7CR21-F1
#
_cell.length_a   1.000
_cell.length_b   1.000
_cell.length_c   1.000
_cell.angle_alpha   90.00
_cell.angle_beta   90.00
_cell.angle_gamma   90.00
#
_symmetry.space_group_name_H-M   'P 1'
#
loop_
_entity.id
_entity.type
_entity.pdbx_description
1 polymer ?
#
loop_
_entity_poly.entity_id
_entity_poly.type
_entity_poly.pdbx_seq_one_letter_code
_entity_poly.pdbx_strand_id
1 'polypeptide(L)'
;AGELLKYPFIELLINENYPHLNEGKDNRDLLSLSQMYPLVLGNLGAGNSTMKAVFDGLFTRVMLDKSFIQQQITHRSFEPFIRAIQAQISPCCNCIIAGGIDTTEILAQITPFDFHALQGCLWPAVPINQITTLVQR
;
A
#
# COMPACT_ATOMS: atom_id res chain seq x y z
N ALA A 1 21.10 -8.20 -10.93
CA ALA A 1 19.64 -8.20 -11.10
C ALA A 1 19.04 -9.61 -10.97
N GLY A 2 19.55 -10.63 -11.67
CA GLY A 2 18.89 -11.96 -11.73
C GLY A 2 18.79 -12.80 -10.45
N GLU A 3 19.48 -12.47 -9.35
CA GLU A 3 19.36 -13.25 -8.11
C GLU A 3 18.07 -12.97 -7.35
N LEU A 4 17.55 -11.73 -7.39
CA LEU A 4 16.32 -11.37 -6.69
C LEU A 4 15.09 -12.07 -7.30
N LEU A 5 15.13 -12.35 -8.61
CA LEU A 5 14.11 -13.11 -9.33
C LEU A 5 13.94 -14.55 -8.80
N LYS A 6 14.93 -15.08 -8.07
CA LYS A 6 14.82 -16.41 -7.42
C LYS A 6 13.92 -16.39 -6.18
N TYR A 7 13.56 -15.20 -5.68
CA TYR A 7 12.80 -15.00 -4.45
C TYR A 7 11.52 -14.19 -4.74
N PRO A 8 10.49 -14.80 -5.35
CA PRO A 8 9.28 -14.10 -5.79
C PRO A 8 8.42 -13.54 -4.64
N PHE A 9 8.73 -13.89 -3.39
CA PHE A 9 8.11 -13.32 -2.20
C PHE A 9 8.70 -11.97 -1.78
N ILE A 10 9.83 -11.55 -2.38
CA ILE A 10 10.44 -10.23 -2.14
C ILE A 10 9.79 -9.23 -3.10
N GLU A 11 9.21 -8.18 -2.52
CA GLU A 11 8.56 -7.10 -3.26
C GLU A 11 9.37 -5.80 -3.09
N LEU A 12 9.39 -4.97 -4.12
CA LEU A 12 10.10 -3.69 -4.10
C LEU A 12 9.16 -2.58 -3.60
N LEU A 13 9.46 -2.04 -2.42
CA LEU A 13 8.70 -0.96 -1.80
C LEU A 13 9.28 0.40 -2.17
N ILE A 14 8.46 1.29 -2.72
CA ILE A 14 8.76 2.71 -2.93
C ILE A 14 7.70 3.59 -2.26
N ASN A 15 7.93 4.89 -2.23
CA ASN A 15 6.99 5.88 -1.69
C ASN A 15 6.71 6.99 -2.72
N GLU A 16 5.75 7.87 -2.41
CA GLU A 16 5.36 8.97 -3.30
C GLU A 16 6.48 9.97 -3.66
N ASN A 17 7.60 9.95 -2.93
CA ASN A 17 8.77 10.79 -3.22
C ASN A 17 9.74 10.12 -4.22
N TYR A 18 9.42 8.94 -4.75
CA TYR A 18 10.25 8.30 -5.77
C TYR A 18 10.41 9.23 -6.98
N PRO A 19 11.65 9.44 -7.49
CA PRO A 19 11.89 10.39 -8.57
C PRO A 19 10.98 10.14 -9.77
N HIS A 20 10.37 11.21 -10.28
CA HIS A 20 9.54 11.15 -11.49
C HIS A 20 8.36 10.16 -11.40
N LEU A 21 7.84 9.88 -10.20
CA LEU A 21 6.68 8.98 -10.04
C LEU A 21 5.43 9.48 -10.78
N ASN A 22 5.26 10.80 -10.89
CA ASN A 22 4.16 11.43 -11.62
C ASN A 22 4.18 11.16 -13.13
N GLU A 23 5.28 10.65 -13.68
CA GLU A 23 5.34 10.22 -15.08
C GLU A 23 4.67 8.85 -15.28
N GLY A 24 4.36 8.10 -14.22
CA GLY A 24 3.71 6.79 -14.33
C GLY A 24 4.50 5.86 -15.25
N LYS A 25 3.83 5.22 -16.22
CA LYS A 25 4.49 4.30 -17.17
C LYS A 25 5.51 4.98 -18.09
N ASP A 26 5.50 6.32 -18.17
CA ASP A 26 6.46 7.08 -18.97
C ASP A 26 7.83 7.15 -18.26
N ASN A 27 7.88 6.89 -16.94
CA ASN A 27 9.11 6.62 -16.22
C ASN A 27 9.61 5.20 -16.60
N ARG A 28 10.58 5.16 -17.52
CA ARG A 28 11.08 3.89 -18.09
C ARG A 28 11.70 2.96 -17.06
N ASP A 29 12.38 3.51 -16.05
CA ASP A 29 13.02 2.71 -15.01
C ASP A 29 11.97 2.06 -14.11
N LEU A 30 10.96 2.83 -13.70
CA LEU A 30 9.84 2.31 -12.91
C LEU A 30 9.03 1.27 -13.70
N LEU A 31 8.74 1.53 -14.98
CA LEU A 31 8.07 0.57 -15.85
C LEU A 31 8.88 -0.72 -15.97
N SER A 32 10.19 -0.63 -16.20
CA SER A 32 11.06 -1.80 -16.31
C SER A 32 11.09 -2.61 -15.01
N LEU A 33 11.13 -1.94 -13.85
CA LEU A 33 11.02 -2.59 -12.54
C LEU A 33 9.68 -3.31 -12.37
N SER A 34 8.56 -2.67 -12.75
CA SER A 34 7.21 -3.25 -12.63
C SER A 34 7.03 -4.52 -13.46
N GLN A 35 7.75 -4.64 -14.57
CA GLN A 35 7.71 -5.81 -15.45
C GLN A 35 8.55 -6.97 -14.91
N MET A 36 9.52 -6.70 -14.03
CA MET A 36 10.44 -7.70 -13.49
C MET A 36 10.12 -8.11 -12.05
N TYR A 37 9.58 -7.20 -11.24
CA TYR A 37 9.36 -7.40 -9.81
C TYR A 37 7.99 -6.88 -9.37
N PRO A 38 7.35 -7.51 -8.37
CA PRO A 38 6.20 -6.92 -7.72
C PRO A 38 6.61 -5.59 -7.07
N LEU A 39 5.90 -4.52 -7.42
CA LEU A 39 6.10 -3.19 -6.85
C LEU A 39 4.98 -2.85 -5.87
N VAL A 40 5.38 -2.19 -4.78
CA VAL A 40 4.49 -1.69 -3.74
C VAL A 40 4.66 -0.19 -3.58
N LEU A 41 3.54 0.55 -3.64
CA LEU A 41 3.51 1.96 -3.21
C LEU A 41 3.13 2.03 -1.74
N GLY A 42 4.05 2.46 -0.88
CA GLY A 42 3.92 2.34 0.57
C GLY A 42 3.14 3.45 1.30
N ASN A 43 2.76 4.54 0.64
CA ASN A 43 2.16 5.70 1.29
C ASN A 43 1.24 6.50 0.37
N LEU A 44 0.37 5.81 -0.38
CA LEU A 44 -0.61 6.48 -1.23
C LEU A 44 -1.49 7.42 -0.39
N GLY A 45 -1.63 8.67 -0.84
CA GLY A 45 -2.40 9.71 -0.14
C GLY A 45 -1.55 10.56 0.79
N ALA A 46 -0.22 10.41 0.78
CA ALA A 46 0.71 11.31 1.48
C ALA A 46 0.79 12.71 0.86
N GLY A 47 0.28 12.89 -0.38
CA GLY A 47 0.14 14.19 -1.04
C GLY A 47 1.36 14.63 -1.84
N ASN A 48 2.31 13.74 -2.09
CA ASN A 48 3.56 14.04 -2.81
C ASN A 48 3.53 13.59 -4.28
N SER A 49 2.51 12.83 -4.69
CA SER A 49 2.34 12.39 -6.07
C SER A 49 0.88 12.33 -6.51
N THR A 50 0.69 12.27 -7.82
CA THR A 50 -0.59 11.97 -8.47
C THR A 50 -0.83 10.45 -8.51
N MET A 51 -2.08 10.03 -8.74
CA MET A 51 -2.42 8.61 -8.88
C MET A 51 -2.05 8.00 -10.26
N LYS A 52 -1.33 8.73 -11.13
CA LYS A 52 -1.04 8.28 -12.50
C LYS A 52 -0.34 6.91 -12.51
N ALA A 53 0.70 6.73 -11.72
CA ALA A 53 1.45 5.48 -11.65
C ALA A 53 0.60 4.29 -11.17
N VAL A 54 -0.39 4.55 -10.30
CA VAL A 54 -1.35 3.54 -9.86
C VAL A 54 -2.31 3.18 -11.00
N PHE A 55 -2.88 4.16 -11.70
CA PHE A 55 -3.78 3.93 -12.82
C PHE A 55 -3.10 3.35 -14.06
N ASP A 56 -1.81 3.61 -14.24
CA ASP A 56 -0.98 2.96 -15.25
C ASP A 56 -0.67 1.48 -14.91
N GLY A 57 -1.09 0.98 -13.75
CA GLY A 57 -1.01 -0.44 -13.37
C GLY A 57 0.39 -0.89 -12.95
N LEU A 58 1.23 0.03 -12.46
CA LEU A 58 2.63 -0.28 -12.13
C LEU A 58 2.81 -1.05 -10.81
N PHE A 59 1.78 -1.08 -9.97
CA PHE A 59 1.88 -1.62 -8.61
C PHE A 59 1.04 -2.88 -8.44
N THR A 60 1.65 -3.90 -7.82
CA THR A 60 0.93 -5.09 -7.37
C THR A 60 0.16 -4.82 -6.08
N ARG A 61 0.69 -3.92 -5.24
CA ARG A 61 0.04 -3.48 -4.00
C ARG A 61 0.17 -1.98 -3.80
N VAL A 62 -0.83 -1.42 -3.14
CA VAL A 62 -0.81 -0.04 -2.69
C VAL A 62 -1.23 0.02 -1.23
N MET A 63 -0.45 0.72 -0.41
CA MET A 63 -0.77 1.00 0.98
C MET A 63 -1.19 2.46 1.14
N LEU A 64 -2.38 2.68 1.70
CA LEU A 64 -2.86 4.00 2.07
C LEU A 64 -2.04 4.53 3.26
N ASP A 65 -1.60 5.78 3.17
CA ASP A 65 -0.77 6.41 4.19
C ASP A 65 -1.48 6.45 5.56
N LYS A 66 -0.72 6.26 6.64
CA LYS A 66 -1.26 6.27 7.99
C LYS A 66 -1.91 7.62 8.34
N SER A 67 -1.32 8.72 7.91
CA SER A 67 -1.80 10.08 8.22
C SER A 67 -3.09 10.32 7.49
N PHE A 68 -3.18 9.86 6.24
CA PHE A 68 -4.40 9.88 5.45
C PHE A 68 -5.53 9.11 6.15
N ILE A 69 -5.31 7.84 6.54
CA ILE A 69 -6.34 7.04 7.22
C ILE A 69 -6.76 7.71 8.54
N GLN A 70 -5.81 8.06 9.40
CA GLN A 70 -6.08 8.59 10.73
C GLN A 70 -6.78 9.96 10.69
N GLN A 71 -6.43 10.82 9.73
CA GLN A 71 -7.11 12.10 9.55
C GLN A 71 -8.53 11.86 9.04
N GLN A 72 -8.68 11.06 7.99
CA GLN A 72 -9.96 10.93 7.29
C GLN A 72 -10.99 10.13 8.09
N ILE A 73 -10.59 9.11 8.86
CA ILE A 73 -11.50 8.22 9.59
C ILE A 73 -12.41 8.95 10.61
N THR A 74 -11.98 10.12 11.09
CA THR A 74 -12.77 10.94 12.01
C THR A 74 -13.93 11.69 11.32
N HIS A 75 -13.90 11.79 9.99
CA HIS A 75 -14.88 12.52 9.20
C HIS A 75 -15.98 11.60 8.67
N ARG A 76 -17.23 12.07 8.67
CA ARG A 76 -18.37 11.32 8.09
C ARG A 76 -18.20 11.02 6.59
N SER A 77 -17.39 11.80 5.89
CA SER A 77 -17.06 11.60 4.47
C SER A 77 -16.06 10.47 4.23
N PHE A 78 -15.45 9.90 5.29
CA PHE A 78 -14.47 8.83 5.17
C PHE A 78 -15.01 7.66 4.36
N GLU A 79 -16.17 7.15 4.75
CA GLU A 79 -16.73 5.95 4.15
C GLU A 79 -16.97 6.07 2.64
N PRO A 80 -17.74 7.06 2.14
CA PRO A 80 -17.94 7.19 0.71
C PRO A 80 -16.63 7.46 -0.04
N PHE A 81 -15.68 8.17 0.59
CA PHE A 81 -14.40 8.48 -0.03
C PHE A 81 -13.50 7.25 -0.17
N ILE A 82 -13.36 6.43 0.88
CA ILE A 82 -12.58 5.20 0.83
C ILE A 82 -13.20 4.20 -0.15
N ARG A 83 -14.52 4.05 -0.15
CA ARG A 83 -15.20 3.17 -1.11
C ARG A 83 -14.95 3.61 -2.56
N ALA A 84 -14.95 4.92 -2.81
CA ALA A 84 -14.62 5.46 -4.14
C ALA A 84 -13.16 5.17 -4.52
N ILE A 85 -12.21 5.36 -3.60
CA ILE A 85 -10.79 5.03 -3.83
C ILE A 85 -10.62 3.55 -4.15
N GLN A 86 -11.21 2.67 -3.35
CA GLN A 86 -11.15 1.22 -3.57
C GLN A 86 -11.75 0.85 -4.93
N ALA A 87 -12.92 1.39 -5.29
CA ALA A 87 -13.56 1.13 -6.57
C ALA A 87 -12.72 1.59 -7.77
N GLN A 88 -12.03 2.74 -7.63
CA GLN A 88 -11.23 3.31 -8.69
C GLN A 88 -9.86 2.63 -8.85
N ILE A 89 -9.28 2.11 -7.75
CA ILE A 89 -7.96 1.48 -7.75
C ILE A 89 -8.03 -0.03 -8.02
N SER A 90 -9.06 -0.73 -7.57
CA SER A 90 -9.19 -2.18 -7.72
C SER A 90 -8.99 -2.72 -9.15
N PRO A 91 -9.41 -2.02 -10.23
CA PRO A 91 -9.14 -2.47 -11.60
C PRO A 91 -7.66 -2.40 -12.01
N CYS A 92 -6.86 -1.57 -11.32
CA CYS A 92 -5.47 -1.27 -11.67
C CYS A 92 -4.46 -1.90 -10.69
N CYS A 93 -4.92 -2.32 -9.51
CA CYS A 93 -4.08 -2.87 -8.45
C CYS A 93 -4.84 -3.95 -7.68
N ASN A 94 -4.20 -5.11 -7.53
CA ASN A 94 -4.83 -6.30 -6.96
C ASN A 94 -4.92 -6.26 -5.42
N CYS A 95 -4.17 -5.38 -4.75
CA CYS A 95 -4.07 -5.41 -3.30
C CYS A 95 -3.99 -4.00 -2.73
N ILE A 96 -5.02 -3.63 -1.98
CA ILE A 96 -5.08 -2.37 -1.25
C ILE A 96 -4.93 -2.66 0.24
N ILE A 97 -3.95 -2.00 0.86
CA ILE A 97 -3.58 -2.12 2.27
C ILE A 97 -3.94 -0.83 2.98
N ALA A 98 -4.49 -0.89 4.20
CA ALA A 98 -4.67 0.29 5.04
C ALA A 98 -3.59 0.35 6.12
N GLY A 99 -2.80 1.44 6.12
CA GLY A 99 -1.81 1.73 7.15
C GLY A 99 -2.40 2.55 8.31
N GLY A 100 -1.69 2.60 9.44
CA GLY A 100 -2.05 3.42 10.60
C GLY A 100 -3.14 2.84 11.50
N ILE A 101 -3.35 1.52 11.49
CA ILE A 101 -4.31 0.83 12.35
C ILE A 101 -3.72 0.68 13.75
N ASP A 102 -3.69 1.77 14.49
CA ASP A 102 -2.95 1.90 15.74
C ASP A 102 -3.79 1.61 16.99
N THR A 103 -5.12 1.66 16.88
CA THR A 103 -6.05 1.41 17.99
C THR A 103 -7.21 0.50 17.59
N THR A 104 -7.85 -0.12 18.58
CA THR A 104 -9.04 -0.97 18.39
C THR A 104 -10.21 -0.22 17.78
N GLU A 105 -10.32 1.08 18.04
CA GLU A 105 -11.38 1.94 17.49
C GLU A 105 -11.16 2.17 15.99
N ILE A 106 -9.90 2.36 15.56
CA ILE A 106 -9.55 2.46 14.14
C ILE A 106 -9.79 1.12 13.46
N LEU A 107 -9.40 0.01 14.08
CA LEU A 107 -9.64 -1.33 13.54
C LEU A 107 -11.14 -1.60 13.35
N ALA A 108 -11.97 -1.29 14.34
CA ALA A 108 -13.42 -1.47 14.24
C ALA A 108 -14.03 -0.65 13.09
N GLN A 109 -13.54 0.57 12.87
CA GLN A 109 -13.99 1.44 11.80
C GLN A 109 -13.47 1.01 10.42
N ILE A 110 -12.26 0.44 10.31
CA ILE A 110 -11.68 0.03 9.02
C ILE A 110 -12.17 -1.35 8.56
N THR A 111 -12.61 -2.21 9.48
CA THR A 111 -13.03 -3.59 9.19
C THR A 111 -14.13 -3.68 8.11
N PRO A 112 -15.19 -2.85 8.10
CA PRO A 112 -16.25 -2.92 7.08
C PRO A 112 -15.85 -2.53 5.65
N PHE A 113 -14.61 -2.11 5.44
CA PHE A 113 -14.07 -1.76 4.12
C PHE A 113 -13.34 -2.91 3.43
N ASP A 114 -13.18 -4.06 4.12
CA ASP A 114 -12.62 -5.28 3.53
C ASP A 114 -11.30 -5.06 2.76
N PHE A 115 -10.39 -4.27 3.34
CA PHE A 115 -9.02 -4.14 2.79
C PHE A 115 -8.31 -5.50 2.78
N HIS A 116 -7.43 -5.69 1.81
CA HIS A 116 -6.73 -6.97 1.63
C HIS A 116 -5.73 -7.25 2.76
N ALA A 117 -5.18 -6.20 3.37
CA ALA A 117 -4.33 -6.28 4.54
C ALA A 117 -4.39 -4.97 5.34
N LEU A 118 -3.97 -5.04 6.61
CA LEU A 118 -3.92 -3.92 7.54
C LEU A 118 -2.52 -3.84 8.15
N GLN A 119 -2.04 -2.62 8.44
CA GLN A 119 -0.77 -2.38 9.11
C GLN A 119 -0.94 -1.25 10.14
N GLY A 120 -0.42 -1.45 11.35
CA GLY A 120 -0.38 -0.41 12.38
C GLY A 120 0.19 -0.91 13.69
N CYS A 121 0.12 -0.07 14.73
CA CYS A 121 0.70 -0.35 16.04
C CYS A 121 0.00 -1.49 16.81
N LEU A 122 -1.20 -1.91 16.38
CA LEU A 122 -1.83 -3.13 16.90
C LEU A 122 -1.00 -4.40 16.62
N TRP A 123 -0.16 -4.38 15.58
CA TRP A 123 0.81 -5.42 15.26
C TRP A 123 2.22 -4.83 15.32
N PRO A 124 2.84 -4.74 16.52
CA PRO A 124 4.14 -4.10 16.67
C PRO A 124 5.23 -4.85 15.89
N ALA A 125 6.23 -4.10 15.43
CA ALA A 125 7.39 -4.69 14.78
C ALA A 125 8.13 -5.62 15.74
N VAL A 126 8.53 -6.79 15.24
CA VAL A 126 9.36 -7.76 15.96
C VAL A 126 10.76 -7.80 15.36
N PRO A 127 11.80 -8.10 16.15
CA PRO A 127 13.11 -8.42 15.60
C PRO A 127 13.03 -9.56 14.56
N ILE A 128 13.86 -9.52 13.53
CA ILE A 128 13.80 -10.49 12.40
C ILE A 128 13.92 -11.95 12.90
N ASN A 129 14.76 -12.21 13.91
CA ASN A 129 14.93 -13.53 14.50
C ASN A 129 13.71 -14.03 15.31
N GLN A 130 12.68 -13.20 15.49
CA GLN A 130 11.42 -13.53 16.15
C GLN A 130 10.24 -13.56 15.17
N ILE A 131 10.45 -13.51 13.85
CA ILE A 131 9.36 -13.52 12.86
C ILE A 131 8.42 -14.72 13.00
N THR A 132 8.93 -15.86 13.45
CA THR A 132 8.13 -17.08 13.70
C THR A 132 7.11 -16.94 14.83
N THR A 133 7.23 -15.90 15.66
CA THR A 133 6.23 -15.60 16.71
C THR A 133 4.93 -15.05 16.13
N LEU A 134 4.93 -14.61 14.87
CA LEU A 134 3.78 -14.00 14.19
C LEU A 134 2.86 -15.03 13.50
N VAL A 135 3.26 -16.30 13.44
CA VAL A 135 2.51 -17.37 12.75
C VAL A 135 2.03 -18.43 13.74
N GLN A 136 1.06 -19.25 13.32
CA GLN A 136 0.60 -20.39 14.12
C GLN A 136 1.76 -21.33 14.44
N ARG A 137 1.75 -21.89 15.66
CA ARG A 137 2.73 -22.88 16.12
C ARG A 137 2.47 -24.25 15.51
#